data_AF-A0A0B6Z4E1-F1
#
_entry.id   AF-A0A0B6Z4E1-F1
#
_cell.length_a   1.000
_cell.length_b   1.000
_cell.length_c   1.000
_cell.angle_alpha   90.00
_cell.angle_beta   90.00
_cell.angle_gamma   90.00
#
_symmetry.space_group_name_H-M   'P 1'
#
loop_
_entity.id
_entity.type
_entity.pdbx_description
1 polymer ?
#
loop_
_entity_poly.entity_id
_entity_poly.type
_entity_poly.pdbx_seq_one_letter_code
_entity_poly.pdbx_strand_id
1 'polypeptide(L)'
;YNAVDKETPTTTDRQIEVDIPRCHQYHELLSSPTAHAKFKRILKAWVINNPHYVYWQGLDSLCAPFLALSFNNEALAFASLSAFIPKYLHKFFLRDNSPVIQEYLAVFSHLITFHDPELSNHLDGIGFIPDLYAIPWFLTMYAHVFPLHKIVHLWDTLLLGNSSFPLCIGVSILQQLRDRLLSFGFNECILLFSDMPEIDIERCVQDSIRIFCSTPKSATYRQHARPLKPKVSEERPNLSYYSIDYHDLPQTDLSMEPITLEELKGEKC
;
A
#
# COMPACT_ATOMS: atom_id res chain seq x y z
N TYR A 1 -14.95 -13.83 10.60
CA TYR A 1 -13.82 -14.76 10.35
C TYR A 1 -14.18 -16.22 10.60
N ASN A 2 -14.60 -16.61 11.81
CA ASN A 2 -14.87 -18.01 12.15
C ASN A 2 -15.95 -18.66 11.27
N ALA A 3 -17.00 -17.92 10.93
CA ALA A 3 -18.11 -18.39 10.09
C ALA A 3 -17.79 -18.54 8.59
N VAL A 4 -16.60 -18.13 8.12
CA VAL A 4 -16.23 -18.20 6.70
C VAL A 4 -15.76 -19.62 6.38
N ASP A 5 -16.26 -20.22 5.31
CA ASP A 5 -15.75 -21.49 4.80
C ASP A 5 -14.33 -21.29 4.26
N LYS A 6 -13.37 -22.02 4.81
CA LYS A 6 -11.94 -21.96 4.44
C LYS A 6 -11.44 -23.28 3.86
N GLU A 7 -12.29 -24.31 3.83
CA GLU A 7 -11.89 -25.67 3.48
C GLU A 7 -12.28 -26.00 2.05
N THR A 8 -13.47 -25.59 1.60
CA THR A 8 -13.94 -25.88 0.23
C THR A 8 -12.96 -25.35 -0.82
N PRO A 9 -12.45 -26.20 -1.74
CA PRO A 9 -11.48 -25.77 -2.75
C PRO A 9 -12.00 -24.61 -3.61
N THR A 10 -11.16 -23.60 -3.84
CA THR A 10 -11.48 -22.48 -4.74
C THR A 10 -10.47 -22.40 -5.89
N THR A 11 -10.82 -21.66 -6.94
CA THR A 11 -9.92 -21.40 -8.07
C THR A 11 -8.65 -20.63 -7.67
N THR A 12 -8.66 -19.94 -6.52
CA THR A 12 -7.51 -19.19 -6.00
C THR A 12 -6.53 -20.03 -5.17
N ASP A 13 -6.93 -21.22 -4.72
CA ASP A 13 -6.14 -22.05 -3.80
C ASP A 13 -4.77 -22.40 -4.40
N ARG A 14 -4.73 -22.71 -5.70
CA ARG A 14 -3.47 -23.02 -6.40
C ARG A 14 -2.48 -21.85 -6.33
N GLN A 15 -2.92 -20.62 -6.57
CA GLN A 15 -2.02 -19.47 -6.56
C GLN A 15 -1.51 -19.20 -5.13
N ILE A 16 -2.40 -19.25 -4.14
CA ILE A 16 -2.07 -19.09 -2.72
C ILE A 16 -1.01 -20.11 -2.28
N GLU A 17 -1.14 -21.37 -2.70
CA GLU A 17 -0.21 -22.45 -2.34
C GLU A 17 1.18 -22.29 -2.95
N VAL A 18 1.30 -21.64 -4.11
CA VAL A 18 2.61 -21.40 -4.74
C VAL A 18 3.25 -20.12 -4.18
N ASP A 19 2.48 -19.11 -3.79
CA ASP A 19 3.00 -17.83 -3.30
C ASP A 19 3.50 -17.90 -1.85
N ILE A 20 2.73 -18.51 -0.95
CA ILE A 20 3.07 -18.58 0.48
C ILE A 20 4.49 -19.10 0.74
N PRO A 21 4.95 -20.22 0.12
CA PRO A 21 6.30 -20.74 0.35
C PRO A 21 7.42 -19.87 -0.27
N ARG A 22 7.09 -18.87 -1.07
CA ARG A 22 8.06 -17.91 -1.63
C ARG A 22 8.08 -16.61 -0.81
N CYS A 23 7.01 -16.36 -0.04
CA CYS A 23 6.81 -15.18 0.77
C CYS A 23 7.64 -15.23 2.05
N HIS A 24 8.41 -14.17 2.33
CA HIS A 24 9.05 -13.92 3.62
C HIS A 24 9.86 -15.12 4.20
N GLN A 25 10.49 -15.94 3.35
CA GLN A 25 11.17 -17.17 3.75
C GLN A 25 12.36 -16.96 4.70
N TYR A 26 12.92 -15.75 4.72
CA TYR A 26 13.96 -15.34 5.67
C TYR A 26 13.45 -15.23 7.12
N HIS A 27 12.12 -15.18 7.35
CA HIS A 27 11.53 -14.98 8.67
C HIS A 27 11.06 -16.33 9.25
N GLU A 28 11.75 -16.82 10.28
CA GLU A 28 11.54 -18.15 10.88
C GLU A 28 10.08 -18.46 11.25
N LEU A 29 9.37 -17.48 11.85
CA LEU A 29 7.96 -17.67 12.19
C LEU A 29 7.09 -17.87 10.95
N LEU A 30 7.31 -17.07 9.89
CA LEU A 30 6.44 -17.02 8.71
C LEU A 30 6.72 -18.14 7.72
N SER A 31 7.95 -18.67 7.70
CA SER A 31 8.31 -19.85 6.91
C SER A 31 7.83 -21.18 7.53
N SER A 32 7.30 -21.14 8.75
CA SER A 32 6.79 -22.34 9.42
C SER A 32 5.54 -22.92 8.73
N PRO A 33 5.34 -24.25 8.72
CA PRO A 33 4.12 -24.87 8.20
C PRO A 33 2.84 -24.34 8.86
N THR A 34 2.93 -24.02 10.16
CA THR A 34 1.83 -23.39 10.92
C THR A 34 1.47 -22.04 10.34
N ALA A 35 2.45 -21.19 10.05
CA ALA A 35 2.21 -19.89 9.41
C ALA A 35 1.63 -20.05 8.01
N HIS A 36 2.15 -20.98 7.21
CA HIS A 36 1.62 -21.24 5.87
C HIS A 36 0.13 -21.63 5.90
N ALA A 37 -0.26 -22.50 6.84
CA ALA A 37 -1.67 -22.85 7.03
C ALA A 37 -2.53 -21.64 7.46
N LYS A 38 -1.98 -20.76 8.31
CA LYS A 38 -2.65 -19.51 8.74
C LYS A 38 -2.82 -18.52 7.58
N PHE A 39 -1.77 -18.30 6.78
CA PHE A 39 -1.83 -17.50 5.56
C PHE A 39 -2.94 -17.99 4.64
N LYS A 40 -2.96 -19.29 4.31
CA LYS A 40 -3.98 -19.88 3.44
C LYS A 40 -5.40 -19.60 3.96
N ARG A 41 -5.64 -19.82 5.25
CA ARG A 41 -6.95 -19.55 5.88
C ARG A 41 -7.36 -18.08 5.83
N ILE A 42 -6.43 -17.16 6.13
CA ILE A 42 -6.72 -15.71 6.12
C ILE A 42 -6.99 -15.20 4.71
N LEU A 43 -6.10 -15.52 3.76
CA LEU A 43 -6.20 -15.07 2.37
C LEU A 43 -7.48 -15.61 1.72
N LYS A 44 -7.78 -16.89 1.91
CA LYS A 44 -9.00 -17.52 1.40
C LYS A 44 -10.26 -16.89 2.02
N ALA A 45 -10.27 -16.68 3.34
CA ALA A 45 -11.38 -16.01 3.99
C ALA A 45 -11.58 -14.58 3.48
N TRP A 46 -10.49 -13.88 3.15
CA TRP A 46 -10.55 -12.53 2.60
C TRP A 46 -11.15 -12.51 1.19
N VAL A 47 -10.70 -13.39 0.30
CA VAL A 47 -11.24 -13.48 -1.07
C VAL A 47 -12.72 -13.86 -1.06
N ILE A 48 -13.12 -14.83 -0.22
CA ILE A 48 -14.53 -15.26 -0.12
C ILE A 48 -15.44 -14.14 0.39
N ASN A 49 -14.98 -13.35 1.37
CA ASN A 49 -15.73 -12.22 1.88
C ASN A 49 -15.76 -11.00 0.94
N ASN A 50 -14.93 -11.00 -0.12
CA ASN A 50 -14.87 -9.93 -1.09
C ASN A 50 -15.08 -10.49 -2.51
N PRO A 51 -16.31 -10.91 -2.86
CA PRO A 51 -16.58 -11.64 -4.12
C PRO A 51 -16.33 -10.84 -5.40
N HIS A 52 -16.16 -9.52 -5.28
CA HIS A 52 -15.82 -8.62 -6.38
C HIS A 52 -14.30 -8.51 -6.61
N TYR A 53 -13.49 -9.03 -5.68
CA TYR A 53 -12.03 -9.08 -5.77
C TYR A 53 -11.53 -10.48 -6.08
N VAL A 54 -10.32 -10.53 -6.62
CA VAL A 54 -9.58 -11.77 -6.90
C VAL A 54 -8.26 -11.76 -6.14
N TYR A 55 -7.70 -12.95 -5.94
CA TYR A 55 -6.34 -13.05 -5.44
C TYR A 55 -5.36 -12.59 -6.52
N TRP A 56 -4.63 -11.50 -6.26
CA TRP A 56 -3.47 -11.09 -7.03
C TRP A 56 -2.19 -11.48 -6.29
N GLN A 57 -1.17 -11.90 -7.04
CA GLN A 57 0.15 -12.18 -6.48
C GLN A 57 0.67 -10.95 -5.72
N GLY A 58 1.13 -11.16 -4.49
CA GLY A 58 1.54 -10.10 -3.56
C GLY A 58 0.55 -9.85 -2.43
N LEU A 59 -0.69 -10.35 -2.51
CA LEU A 59 -1.65 -10.25 -1.39
C LEU A 59 -1.17 -11.03 -0.15
N ASP A 60 -0.46 -12.13 -0.35
CA ASP A 60 0.28 -12.86 0.69
C ASP A 60 1.33 -11.98 1.38
N SER A 61 2.12 -11.23 0.60
CA SER A 61 3.12 -10.30 1.12
C SER A 61 2.46 -9.16 1.90
N LEU A 62 1.34 -8.62 1.42
CA LEU A 62 0.54 -7.63 2.14
C LEU A 62 -0.04 -8.18 3.46
N CYS A 63 -0.38 -9.48 3.50
CA CYS A 63 -0.90 -10.14 4.69
C CYS A 63 0.19 -10.41 5.75
N ALA A 64 1.46 -10.50 5.36
CA ALA A 64 2.55 -10.95 6.21
C ALA A 64 2.75 -10.11 7.48
N PRO A 65 2.75 -8.76 7.44
CA PRO A 65 2.88 -7.94 8.67
C PRO A 65 1.75 -8.20 9.66
N PHE A 66 0.51 -8.29 9.18
CA PHE A 66 -0.65 -8.55 10.05
C PHE A 66 -0.60 -9.92 10.70
N LEU A 67 -0.23 -10.96 9.94
CA LEU A 67 -0.11 -12.30 10.49
C LEU A 67 1.06 -12.40 11.47
N ALA A 68 2.21 -11.78 11.19
CA ALA A 68 3.34 -11.80 12.10
C ALA A 68 3.02 -11.14 13.44
N LEU A 69 2.38 -9.96 13.42
CA LEU A 69 2.01 -9.22 14.64
C LEU A 69 0.86 -9.89 15.41
N SER A 70 -0.04 -10.58 14.71
CA SER A 70 -1.23 -11.22 15.30
C SER A 70 -1.21 -12.75 15.14
N PHE A 71 -0.05 -13.37 15.27
CA PHE A 71 0.15 -14.79 14.92
C PHE A 71 -0.79 -15.75 15.66
N ASN A 72 -1.05 -15.44 16.93
CA ASN A 72 -1.93 -16.21 17.82
C ASN A 72 -3.41 -15.85 17.66
N ASN A 73 -3.75 -14.85 16.84
CA ASN A 73 -5.11 -14.37 16.61
C ASN A 73 -5.37 -14.10 15.12
N GLU A 74 -5.67 -15.16 14.36
CA GLU A 74 -5.95 -15.07 12.92
C GLU A 74 -7.15 -14.17 12.60
N ALA A 75 -8.13 -14.10 13.49
CA ALA A 75 -9.29 -13.23 13.32
C ALA A 75 -8.90 -11.75 13.36
N LEU A 76 -7.95 -11.38 14.23
CA LEU A 76 -7.38 -10.03 14.28
C LEU A 76 -6.54 -9.74 13.03
N ALA A 77 -5.66 -10.65 12.62
CA ALA A 77 -4.89 -10.49 11.39
C ALA A 77 -5.80 -10.28 10.16
N PHE A 78 -6.86 -11.09 10.05
CA PHE A 78 -7.89 -10.96 9.03
C PHE A 78 -8.61 -9.61 9.10
N ALA A 79 -9.05 -9.20 10.30
CA ALA A 79 -9.74 -7.92 10.49
C ALA A 79 -8.85 -6.73 10.10
N SER A 80 -7.57 -6.75 10.47
CA SER A 80 -6.60 -5.73 10.09
C SER A 80 -6.43 -5.64 8.57
N LEU A 81 -6.26 -6.78 7.88
CA LEU A 81 -6.19 -6.82 6.42
C LEU A 81 -7.48 -6.28 5.76
N SER A 82 -8.64 -6.70 6.27
CA SER A 82 -9.95 -6.25 5.80
C SER A 82 -10.20 -4.76 6.01
N ALA A 83 -9.64 -4.15 7.05
CA ALA A 83 -9.73 -2.71 7.28
C ALA A 83 -8.71 -1.93 6.43
N PHE A 84 -7.52 -2.50 6.22
CA PHE A 84 -6.41 -1.86 5.51
C PHE A 84 -6.67 -1.70 4.01
N ILE A 85 -7.14 -2.75 3.34
CA ILE A 85 -7.30 -2.75 1.87
C ILE A 85 -8.25 -1.65 1.40
N PRO A 86 -9.46 -1.46 1.97
CA PRO A 86 -10.33 -0.36 1.57
C PRO A 86 -9.72 1.03 1.81
N LYS A 87 -8.78 1.20 2.75
CA LYS A 87 -8.15 2.49 3.02
C LYS A 87 -7.10 2.85 1.97
N TYR A 88 -6.22 1.92 1.60
CA TYR A 88 -5.06 2.23 0.73
C TYR A 88 -5.13 1.61 -0.67
N LEU A 89 -5.86 0.50 -0.81
CA LEU A 89 -5.86 -0.39 -1.98
C LEU A 89 -7.29 -0.56 -2.53
N HIS A 90 -8.11 0.48 -2.42
CA HIS A 90 -9.49 0.44 -2.92
C HIS A 90 -9.49 0.14 -4.42
N LYS A 91 -10.21 -0.92 -4.83
CA LYS A 91 -10.30 -1.43 -6.21
C LYS A 91 -9.02 -2.01 -6.82
N PHE A 92 -7.91 -2.08 -6.08
CA PHE A 92 -6.66 -2.67 -6.58
C PHE A 92 -6.76 -4.17 -6.89
N PHE A 93 -7.64 -4.89 -6.18
CA PHE A 93 -7.81 -6.34 -6.34
C PHE A 93 -9.00 -6.72 -7.23
N LEU A 94 -9.55 -5.79 -8.02
CA LEU A 94 -10.54 -6.12 -9.04
C LEU A 94 -9.94 -7.12 -10.05
N ARG A 95 -10.80 -7.90 -10.70
CA ARG A 95 -10.38 -8.78 -11.79
C ARG A 95 -9.74 -7.98 -12.93
N ASP A 96 -10.35 -6.85 -13.28
CA ASP A 96 -9.72 -5.83 -14.12
C ASP A 96 -9.42 -4.61 -13.24
N ASN A 97 -8.15 -4.50 -12.82
CA ASN A 97 -7.63 -3.41 -12.01
C ASN A 97 -6.80 -2.42 -12.86
N SER A 98 -6.66 -2.67 -14.17
CA SER A 98 -5.77 -1.91 -15.05
C SER A 98 -6.01 -0.40 -14.98
N PRO A 99 -7.26 0.11 -15.08
CA PRO A 99 -7.51 1.55 -14.98
C PRO A 99 -7.08 2.17 -13.65
N VAL A 100 -7.26 1.42 -12.56
CA VAL A 100 -6.91 1.86 -11.19
C VAL A 100 -5.40 1.95 -11.03
N ILE A 101 -4.67 0.94 -11.50
CA ILE A 101 -3.21 0.90 -11.44
C ILE A 101 -2.60 1.98 -12.33
N GLN A 102 -3.10 2.12 -13.57
CA GLN A 102 -2.60 3.12 -14.52
C GLN A 102 -2.82 4.55 -14.03
N GLU A 103 -3.99 4.88 -13.46
CA GLU A 103 -4.18 6.19 -12.81
C GLU A 103 -3.19 6.38 -11.66
N TYR A 104 -3.02 5.37 -10.81
CA TYR A 104 -2.14 5.47 -9.65
C TYR A 104 -0.68 5.71 -10.05
N LEU A 105 -0.19 5.01 -11.08
CA LEU A 105 1.15 5.17 -11.62
C LEU A 105 1.31 6.53 -12.32
N ALA A 106 0.30 7.01 -13.04
CA ALA A 106 0.34 8.34 -13.65
C ALA A 106 0.46 9.46 -12.60
N VAL A 107 -0.31 9.37 -11.51
CA VAL A 107 -0.17 10.31 -10.37
C VAL A 107 1.21 10.19 -9.74
N PHE A 108 1.75 8.98 -9.61
CA PHE A 108 3.10 8.78 -9.13
C PHE A 108 4.15 9.45 -10.02
N SER A 109 4.08 9.27 -11.34
CA SER A 109 4.96 9.96 -12.31
C SER A 109 4.91 11.48 -12.13
N HIS A 110 3.71 12.07 -12.02
CA HIS A 110 3.57 13.50 -11.80
C HIS A 110 4.21 13.97 -10.48
N LEU A 111 4.13 13.17 -9.42
CA LEU A 111 4.78 13.49 -8.15
C LEU A 111 6.30 13.43 -8.25
N ILE A 112 6.86 12.48 -9.00
CA ILE A 112 8.30 12.47 -9.29
C ILE A 112 8.68 13.76 -10.02
N THR A 113 7.95 14.12 -11.08
CA THR A 113 8.21 15.36 -11.84
C THR A 113 8.11 16.62 -10.96
N PHE A 114 7.15 16.67 -10.04
CA PHE A 114 6.98 17.81 -9.14
C PHE A 114 8.11 17.95 -8.12
N HIS A 115 8.58 16.84 -7.53
CA HIS A 115 9.59 16.86 -6.47
C HIS A 115 11.03 16.74 -6.97
N ASP A 116 11.26 16.11 -8.13
CA ASP A 116 12.58 15.95 -8.76
C ASP A 116 12.45 15.91 -10.29
N PRO A 117 12.27 17.08 -10.94
CA PRO A 117 12.09 17.16 -12.39
C PRO A 117 13.33 16.69 -13.17
N GLU A 118 14.54 16.85 -12.62
CA GLU A 118 15.77 16.37 -13.25
C GLU A 118 15.77 14.84 -13.34
N LEU A 119 15.47 14.17 -12.24
CA LEU A 119 15.34 12.71 -12.22
C LEU A 119 14.23 12.23 -13.14
N SER A 120 13.05 12.86 -13.09
CA SER A 120 11.92 12.52 -13.97
C SER A 120 12.32 12.57 -15.45
N ASN A 121 12.91 13.69 -15.89
CA ASN A 121 13.30 13.86 -17.29
C ASN A 121 14.35 12.84 -17.73
N HIS A 122 15.30 12.50 -16.86
CA HIS A 122 16.30 11.47 -17.15
C HIS A 122 15.64 10.10 -17.34
N LEU A 123 14.81 9.67 -16.38
CA LEU A 123 14.12 8.38 -16.43
C LEU A 123 13.20 8.27 -17.66
N ASP A 124 12.46 9.32 -17.98
CA ASP A 124 11.63 9.40 -19.18
C ASP A 124 12.51 9.34 -20.46
N GLY A 125 13.65 10.03 -20.47
CA GLY A 125 14.60 10.04 -21.59
C GLY A 125 15.19 8.66 -21.91
N ILE A 126 15.38 7.81 -20.90
CA ILE A 126 15.84 6.42 -21.06
C ILE A 126 14.68 5.41 -21.19
N GLY A 127 13.43 5.86 -21.15
CA GLY A 127 12.24 4.99 -21.22
C GLY A 127 12.00 4.13 -19.96
N PHE A 128 12.55 4.54 -18.81
CA PHE A 128 12.39 3.82 -17.54
C PHE A 128 11.19 4.35 -16.75
N ILE A 129 10.00 3.87 -17.12
CA ILE A 129 8.72 4.32 -16.56
C ILE A 129 8.29 3.55 -15.30
N PRO A 130 7.45 4.13 -14.41
CA PRO A 130 7.01 3.46 -13.18
C PRO A 130 6.33 2.11 -13.33
N ASP A 131 5.67 1.83 -14.45
CA ASP A 131 5.05 0.52 -14.75
C ASP A 131 6.03 -0.65 -14.64
N LEU A 132 7.33 -0.40 -14.85
CA LEU A 132 8.36 -1.42 -14.81
C LEU A 132 8.76 -1.85 -13.40
N TYR A 133 8.55 -1.00 -12.38
CA TYR A 133 9.09 -1.23 -11.04
C TYR A 133 8.13 -0.95 -9.88
N ALA A 134 7.14 -0.08 -10.05
CA ALA A 134 6.36 0.46 -8.93
C ALA A 134 5.06 -0.34 -8.66
N ILE A 135 4.62 -1.23 -9.56
CA ILE A 135 3.42 -2.03 -9.34
C ILE A 135 3.52 -2.88 -8.05
N PRO A 136 4.61 -3.65 -7.80
CA PRO A 136 4.74 -4.41 -6.55
C PRO A 136 4.82 -3.52 -5.31
N TRP A 137 5.41 -2.32 -5.44
CA TRP A 137 5.52 -1.36 -4.36
C TRP A 137 4.14 -0.97 -3.85
N PHE A 138 3.25 -0.56 -4.76
CA PHE A 138 1.92 -0.11 -4.36
C PHE A 138 1.00 -1.27 -4.06
N LEU A 139 0.97 -2.34 -4.86
CA LEU A 139 0.06 -3.48 -4.64
C LEU A 139 0.26 -4.14 -3.27
N THR A 140 1.49 -4.14 -2.76
CA THR A 140 1.83 -4.76 -1.47
C THR A 140 2.11 -3.75 -0.37
N MET A 141 1.95 -2.45 -0.63
CA MET A 141 2.36 -1.36 0.26
C MET A 141 3.78 -1.58 0.81
N TYR A 142 4.69 -1.85 -0.14
CA TYR A 142 6.12 -2.14 0.03
C TYR A 142 6.45 -3.48 0.70
N ALA A 143 5.47 -4.22 1.22
CA ALA A 143 5.70 -5.44 2.00
C ALA A 143 6.43 -6.55 1.23
N HIS A 144 6.35 -6.54 -0.10
CA HIS A 144 7.12 -7.48 -0.93
C HIS A 144 8.58 -7.06 -1.15
N VAL A 145 8.88 -5.76 -1.01
CA VAL A 145 10.17 -5.16 -1.37
C VAL A 145 11.11 -5.13 -0.18
N PHE A 146 10.61 -4.75 1.00
CA PHE A 146 11.44 -4.64 2.19
C PHE A 146 11.23 -5.80 3.16
N PRO A 147 12.26 -6.14 3.95
CA PRO A 147 12.13 -7.13 5.00
C PRO A 147 11.12 -6.68 6.07
N LEU A 148 10.49 -7.65 6.74
CA LEU A 148 9.36 -7.43 7.64
C LEU A 148 9.61 -6.37 8.72
N HIS A 149 10.81 -6.35 9.33
CA HIS A 149 11.16 -5.38 10.37
C HIS A 149 11.18 -3.94 9.85
N LYS A 150 11.63 -3.72 8.60
CA LYS A 150 11.59 -2.43 7.92
C LYS A 150 10.14 -2.02 7.60
N ILE A 151 9.32 -3.00 7.21
CA ILE A 151 7.91 -2.77 6.88
C ILE A 151 7.09 -2.36 8.09
N VAL A 152 7.27 -3.02 9.24
CA VAL A 152 6.58 -2.62 10.47
C VAL A 152 6.91 -1.17 10.81
N HIS A 153 8.18 -0.78 10.76
CA HIS A 153 8.59 0.60 11.03
C HIS A 153 8.04 1.61 10.02
N LEU A 154 8.07 1.28 8.72
CA LEU A 154 7.46 2.11 7.68
C LEU A 154 5.95 2.25 7.86
N TRP A 155 5.28 1.15 8.25
CA TRP A 155 3.84 1.09 8.39
C TRP A 155 3.32 1.84 9.62
N ASP A 156 4.12 1.99 10.68
CA ASP A 156 3.78 2.82 11.83
C ASP A 156 3.42 4.25 11.38
N THR A 157 4.16 4.80 10.42
CA THR A 157 3.87 6.13 9.85
C THR A 157 2.81 6.06 8.75
N LEU A 158 2.87 5.06 7.86
CA LEU A 158 1.89 4.90 6.77
C LEU A 158 0.45 4.87 7.29
N LEU A 159 0.22 4.20 8.42
CA LEU A 159 -1.10 4.05 9.03
C LEU A 159 -1.68 5.39 9.53
N LEU A 160 -0.84 6.37 9.86
CA LEU A 160 -1.24 7.73 10.20
C LEU A 160 -1.63 8.54 8.96
N GLY A 161 -1.04 8.20 7.81
CA GLY A 161 -1.31 8.82 6.51
C GLY A 161 -2.65 8.47 5.87
N ASN A 162 -3.08 9.33 4.95
CA ASN A 162 -4.18 9.03 4.04
C ASN A 162 -3.73 8.14 2.85
N SER A 163 -4.64 7.86 1.91
CA SER A 163 -4.38 6.95 0.77
C SER A 163 -3.37 7.46 -0.26
N SER A 164 -2.91 8.71 -0.13
CA SER A 164 -1.91 9.33 -0.99
C SER A 164 -0.50 9.23 -0.40
N PHE A 165 -0.35 9.07 0.92
CA PHE A 165 0.95 8.98 1.59
C PHE A 165 1.88 7.89 1.02
N PRO A 166 1.40 6.70 0.59
CA PRO A 166 2.29 5.72 -0.05
C PRO A 166 3.00 6.25 -1.30
N LEU A 167 2.38 7.16 -2.07
CA LEU A 167 3.05 7.76 -3.22
C LEU A 167 4.29 8.57 -2.80
N CYS A 168 4.21 9.29 -1.68
CA CYS A 168 5.32 10.07 -1.12
C CYS A 168 6.47 9.18 -0.63
N ILE A 169 6.15 7.99 -0.10
CA ILE A 169 7.16 6.96 0.22
C ILE A 169 7.90 6.55 -1.05
N GLY A 170 7.18 6.30 -2.14
CA GLY A 170 7.77 5.96 -3.44
C GLY A 170 8.74 7.03 -3.95
N VAL A 171 8.37 8.31 -3.85
CA VAL A 171 9.23 9.43 -4.26
C VAL A 171 10.46 9.50 -3.36
N SER A 172 10.30 9.32 -2.05
CA SER A 172 11.42 9.30 -1.11
C SER A 172 12.43 8.18 -1.41
N ILE A 173 11.96 6.99 -1.77
CA ILE A 173 12.83 5.88 -2.19
C ILE A 173 13.64 6.28 -3.43
N LEU A 174 12.99 6.88 -4.44
CA LEU A 174 13.67 7.33 -5.65
C LEU A 174 14.71 8.42 -5.34
N GLN A 175 14.41 9.36 -4.43
CA GLN A 175 15.37 10.38 -3.99
C GLN A 175 16.60 9.80 -3.29
N GLN A 176 16.46 8.72 -2.52
CA GLN A 176 17.61 8.03 -1.94
C GLN A 176 18.49 7.35 -3.00
N LEU A 177 17.90 6.91 -4.11
CA LEU A 177 18.60 6.25 -5.21
C LEU A 177 19.05 7.21 -6.32
N ARG A 178 18.71 8.49 -6.20
CA ARG A 178 18.85 9.52 -7.23
C ARG A 178 20.21 9.54 -7.90
N ASP A 179 21.29 9.60 -7.13
CA ASP A 179 22.64 9.74 -7.68
C ASP A 179 23.02 8.55 -8.59
N ARG A 180 22.56 7.34 -8.22
CA ARG A 180 22.76 6.14 -9.04
C ARG A 180 21.87 6.18 -10.27
N LEU A 181 20.59 6.51 -10.10
CA LEU A 181 19.61 6.56 -11.21
C LEU A 181 20.04 7.55 -12.31
N LEU A 182 20.51 8.74 -11.94
CA LEU A 182 20.99 9.75 -12.89
C LEU A 182 22.26 9.30 -13.64
N SER A 183 23.06 8.43 -13.03
CA SER A 183 24.27 7.88 -13.67
C SER A 183 24.00 6.67 -14.55
N PHE A 184 22.79 6.10 -14.49
CA PHE A 184 22.44 4.80 -15.08
C PHE A 184 21.60 4.94 -16.35
N GLY A 185 21.78 3.98 -17.26
CA GLY A 185 20.90 3.74 -18.39
C GLY A 185 19.75 2.80 -18.02
N PHE A 186 18.95 2.44 -19.02
CA PHE A 186 17.76 1.60 -18.83
C PHE A 186 18.09 0.24 -18.17
N ASN A 187 19.11 -0.46 -18.65
CA ASN A 187 19.44 -1.80 -18.16
C ASN A 187 19.99 -1.77 -16.73
N GLU A 188 20.83 -0.79 -16.42
CA GLU A 188 21.38 -0.59 -15.08
C GLU A 188 20.29 -0.24 -14.07
N CYS A 189 19.28 0.55 -14.48
CA CYS A 189 18.09 0.79 -13.68
C CYS A 189 17.29 -0.49 -13.43
N ILE A 190 17.03 -1.32 -14.44
CA ILE A 190 16.33 -2.60 -14.26
C ILE A 190 17.05 -3.49 -13.23
N LEU A 191 18.38 -3.58 -13.31
CA LEU A 191 19.19 -4.34 -12.36
C LEU A 191 19.12 -3.75 -10.94
N LEU A 192 19.23 -2.42 -10.82
CA LEU A 192 19.15 -1.72 -9.54
C LEU A 192 17.87 -2.04 -8.77
N PHE A 193 16.71 -2.04 -9.45
CA PHE A 193 15.43 -2.32 -8.80
C PHE A 193 15.16 -3.83 -8.62
N SER A 194 15.83 -4.69 -9.39
CA SER A 194 15.75 -6.14 -9.20
C SER A 194 16.47 -6.58 -7.93
N ASP A 195 17.67 -6.01 -7.69
CA ASP A 195 18.46 -6.32 -6.48
C ASP A 195 18.03 -5.49 -5.27
N MET A 196 17.37 -4.34 -5.51
CA MET A 196 16.93 -3.32 -4.56
C MET A 196 17.97 -3.04 -3.45
N PRO A 197 18.79 -2.00 -3.58
CA PRO A 197 19.81 -1.70 -2.57
C PRO A 197 19.19 -1.35 -1.21
N GLU A 198 20.02 -1.38 -0.17
CA GLU A 198 19.56 -1.01 1.17
C GLU A 198 19.02 0.42 1.20
N ILE A 199 17.73 0.53 1.51
CA ILE A 199 17.06 1.79 1.80
C ILE A 199 17.11 2.05 3.31
N ASP A 200 17.45 3.28 3.66
CA ASP A 200 17.32 3.82 5.01
C ASP A 200 15.85 4.18 5.26
N ILE A 201 15.19 3.38 6.10
CA ILE A 201 13.75 3.55 6.36
C ILE A 201 13.48 4.76 7.24
N GLU A 202 14.37 5.10 8.18
CA GLU A 202 14.17 6.26 9.04
C GLU A 202 14.22 7.54 8.20
N ARG A 203 15.24 7.66 7.34
CA ARG A 203 15.32 8.74 6.37
C ARG A 203 14.13 8.73 5.41
N CYS A 204 13.71 7.54 4.94
CA CYS A 204 12.58 7.40 4.02
C CYS A 204 11.28 7.95 4.64
N VAL A 205 11.02 7.60 5.89
CA VAL A 205 9.86 8.10 6.64
C VAL A 205 9.93 9.62 6.78
N GLN A 206 11.06 10.18 7.21
CA GLN A 206 11.22 11.64 7.37
C GLN A 206 11.02 12.40 6.07
N ASP A 207 11.66 11.95 4.99
CA ASP A 207 11.57 12.59 3.68
C ASP A 207 10.15 12.43 3.09
N SER A 208 9.49 11.27 3.25
CA SER A 208 8.11 11.07 2.80
C SER A 208 7.10 11.97 3.51
N ILE A 209 7.29 12.25 4.81
CA ILE A 209 6.48 13.24 5.55
C ILE A 209 6.69 14.63 4.96
N ARG A 210 7.95 15.03 4.71
CA ARG A 210 8.25 16.34 4.12
C ARG A 210 7.62 16.50 2.74
N ILE A 211 7.76 15.49 1.88
CA ILE A 211 7.15 15.42 0.55
C ILE A 211 5.64 15.53 0.67
N PHE A 212 5.02 14.79 1.59
CA PHE A 212 3.57 14.83 1.79
C PHE A 212 3.09 16.22 2.20
N CYS A 213 3.76 16.87 3.15
CA CYS A 213 3.41 18.21 3.63
C CYS A 213 3.63 19.32 2.58
N SER A 214 4.62 19.16 1.69
CA SER A 214 4.90 20.14 0.63
C SER A 214 4.08 19.91 -0.65
N THR A 215 3.43 18.74 -0.79
CA THR A 215 2.64 18.40 -1.97
C THR A 215 1.24 19.02 -1.89
N PRO A 216 0.82 19.82 -2.89
CA PRO A 216 -0.56 20.28 -2.98
C PRO A 216 -1.52 19.11 -3.07
N LYS A 217 -2.65 19.17 -2.33
CA LYS A 217 -3.62 18.06 -2.31
C LYS A 217 -4.14 17.71 -3.71
N SER A 218 -4.32 18.71 -4.56
CA SER A 218 -4.71 18.57 -5.97
C SER A 218 -3.76 17.68 -6.78
N ALA A 219 -2.46 17.69 -6.47
CA ALA A 219 -1.45 16.87 -7.14
C ALA A 219 -1.56 15.37 -6.82
N THR A 220 -2.30 15.00 -5.76
CA THR A 220 -2.51 13.61 -5.35
C THR A 220 -3.94 13.12 -5.60
N TYR A 221 -4.75 13.91 -6.29
CA TYR A 221 -6.14 13.55 -6.60
C TYR A 221 -6.21 12.27 -7.44
N ARG A 222 -7.15 11.38 -7.09
CA ARG A 222 -7.45 10.15 -7.83
C ARG A 222 -8.94 9.94 -7.93
N GLN A 223 -9.44 9.67 -9.13
CA GLN A 223 -10.83 9.33 -9.41
C GLN A 223 -11.19 7.96 -8.83
N HIS A 224 -10.26 7.00 -8.83
CA HIS A 224 -10.51 5.66 -8.30
C HIS A 224 -10.23 5.51 -6.80
N ALA A 225 -9.83 6.59 -6.10
CA ALA A 225 -9.72 6.56 -4.65
C ALA A 225 -11.07 6.28 -3.98
N ARG A 226 -11.02 5.75 -2.75
CA ARG A 226 -12.23 5.53 -1.96
C ARG A 226 -12.97 6.87 -1.76
N PRO A 227 -14.26 6.97 -2.12
CA PRO A 227 -15.02 8.19 -1.88
C PRO A 227 -15.09 8.52 -0.39
N LEU A 228 -15.04 9.80 -0.05
CA LEU A 228 -15.33 10.27 1.29
C LEU A 228 -16.78 9.91 1.65
N LYS A 229 -16.99 9.36 2.85
CA LYS A 229 -18.34 9.34 3.41
C LYS A 229 -18.72 10.80 3.72
N PRO A 230 -19.91 11.27 3.32
CA PRO A 230 -20.37 12.60 3.74
C PRO A 230 -20.43 12.63 5.27
N LYS A 231 -19.89 13.71 5.88
CA LYS A 231 -19.99 13.94 7.33
C LYS A 231 -21.47 14.13 7.65
N VAL A 232 -22.10 13.10 8.24
CA VAL A 232 -23.40 13.27 8.90
C VAL A 232 -23.12 13.99 10.21
N SER A 233 -23.71 15.16 10.40
CA SER A 233 -23.72 15.89 11.66
C SER A 233 -24.59 15.13 12.68
N GLU A 234 -24.00 14.16 13.38
CA GLU A 234 -24.70 13.46 14.46
C GLU A 234 -24.24 13.96 15.84
N GLU A 235 -25.21 14.54 16.55
CA GLU A 235 -25.16 14.85 17.98
C GLU A 235 -24.81 13.59 18.78
N ARG A 236 -23.82 13.70 19.67
CA ARG A 236 -23.33 12.60 20.53
C ARG A 236 -24.40 12.18 21.56
N PRO A 237 -24.55 10.87 21.81
CA PRO A 237 -24.66 10.41 23.19
C PRO A 237 -23.78 9.19 23.53
N ASN A 238 -23.09 9.33 24.67
CA ASN A 238 -22.53 8.32 25.59
C ASN A 238 -21.56 7.24 25.08
N LEU A 239 -20.29 7.43 25.46
CA LEU A 239 -19.16 6.50 25.34
C LEU A 239 -19.40 5.16 26.04
N SER A 240 -19.31 4.08 25.27
CA SER A 240 -18.95 2.74 25.74
C SER A 240 -17.47 2.50 25.44
N TYR A 241 -16.68 2.12 26.45
CA TYR A 241 -15.22 1.97 26.39
C TYR A 241 -14.72 0.87 25.43
N TYR A 242 -15.63 0.14 24.77
CA TYR A 242 -15.34 -0.92 23.79
C TYR A 242 -15.81 -0.62 22.36
N SER A 243 -16.36 0.57 22.10
CA SER A 243 -16.75 1.00 20.76
C SER A 243 -16.01 2.29 20.42
N ILE A 244 -14.71 2.18 20.15
CA ILE A 244 -14.04 3.21 19.37
C ILE A 244 -14.48 2.95 17.93
N ASP A 245 -15.46 3.73 17.48
CA ASP A 245 -15.67 3.92 16.06
C ASP A 245 -14.31 4.30 15.45
N TYR A 246 -13.89 3.59 14.41
CA TYR A 246 -12.68 3.86 13.61
C TYR A 246 -12.64 5.28 13.00
N HIS A 247 -13.66 6.10 13.30
CA HIS A 247 -13.87 7.47 12.85
C HIS A 247 -13.12 8.52 13.67
N ASP A 248 -12.66 8.20 14.90
CA ASP A 248 -11.82 9.10 15.71
C ASP A 248 -10.34 8.69 15.64
N LEU A 249 -9.77 8.66 14.43
CA LEU A 249 -8.31 8.70 14.28
C LEU A 249 -7.83 10.08 14.76
N PRO A 250 -6.78 10.19 15.60
CA PRO A 250 -6.23 11.48 15.97
C PRO A 250 -5.90 12.27 14.70
N GLN A 251 -6.35 13.52 14.64
CA GLN A 251 -5.91 14.47 13.61
C GLN A 251 -4.39 14.61 13.74
N THR A 252 -3.68 13.98 12.83
CA THR A 252 -2.23 14.07 12.68
C THR A 252 -1.98 14.89 11.43
N ASP A 253 -0.81 15.52 11.30
CA ASP A 253 -0.44 16.26 10.08
C ASP A 253 -0.47 15.38 8.81
N LEU A 254 -0.54 14.06 8.98
CA LEU A 254 -0.63 13.05 7.93
C LEU A 254 -2.06 12.59 7.62
N SER A 255 -3.03 12.88 8.49
CA SER A 255 -4.45 12.51 8.29
C SER A 255 -5.26 13.58 7.55
N MET A 256 -4.58 14.57 6.96
CA MET A 256 -5.19 15.68 6.23
C MET A 256 -6.28 15.21 5.26
N GLU A 257 -7.50 15.74 5.45
CA GLU A 257 -8.69 15.34 4.69
C GLU A 257 -8.47 15.57 3.18
N PRO A 258 -8.76 14.57 2.32
CA PRO A 258 -8.62 14.72 0.87
C PRO A 258 -9.66 15.71 0.31
N ILE A 259 -9.28 16.45 -0.73
CA ILE A 259 -10.13 17.45 -1.40
C ILE A 259 -11.04 16.74 -2.41
N THR A 260 -12.31 17.12 -2.46
CA THR A 260 -13.29 16.63 -3.43
C THR A 260 -13.11 17.28 -4.82
N LEU A 261 -13.61 16.62 -5.87
CA LEU A 261 -13.59 17.14 -7.24
C LEU A 261 -14.37 18.47 -7.38
N GLU A 262 -15.33 18.72 -6.48
CA GLU A 262 -16.13 19.95 -6.43
C GLU A 262 -15.34 21.10 -5.81
N GLU A 263 -14.58 20.83 -4.74
CA GLU A 263 -13.70 21.80 -4.10
C GLU A 263 -12.52 22.19 -5.01
N LEU A 264 -11.95 21.25 -5.77
CA LEU A 264 -10.92 21.53 -6.80
C LEU A 264 -11.44 22.47 -7.90
N LYS A 265 -12.73 22.36 -8.26
CA LYS A 265 -13.36 23.24 -9.26
C LYS A 265 -13.73 24.61 -8.68
N GLY A 266 -13.69 24.77 -7.35
CA GLY A 266 -14.02 25.99 -6.63
C GLY A 266 -12.84 26.95 -6.43
N GLU A 267 -11.59 26.48 -6.56
CA GLU A 267 -10.39 27.33 -6.60
C GLU A 267 -10.36 28.10 -7.94
N LYS A 268 -11.05 29.24 -7.99
CA LYS A 268 -10.80 30.25 -9.02
C LYS A 268 -9.54 31.04 -8.63
N CYS A 269 -8.63 31.19 -9.59
CA CYS A 269 -7.35 31.91 -9.51
C CYS A 269 -7.35 33.16 -8.64
#